data_AF-A0A7Y7D120-F1
#
_entry.id   AF-A0A7Y7D120-F1
#
_cell.length_a   1.000
_cell.length_b   1.000
_cell.length_c   1.000
_cell.angle_alpha   90.00
_cell.angle_beta   90.00
_cell.angle_gamma   90.00
#
_symmetry.space_group_name_H-M   'P 1'
#
loop_
_entity.id
_entity.type
_entity.pdbx_description
1 polymer ?
#
loop_
_entity_poly.entity_id
_entity_poly.type
_entity_poly.pdbx_seq_one_letter_code
_entity_poly.pdbx_strand_id
1 'polypeptide(L)' 'MAGHSKWANIQHRKGRQDAARSKLFSKLAKELTVAAKMGDP' A
#
# COMPACT_ATOMS: atom_id res chain seq x y z
N MET A 1 -10.86 -4.47 -29.70
CA MET A 1 -10.12 -3.27 -29.26
C MET A 1 -10.19 -3.14 -27.75
N ALA A 2 -9.12 -3.49 -27.03
CA ALA A 2 -8.90 -3.09 -25.64
C ALA A 2 -8.19 -1.71 -25.55
N GLY A 3 -8.23 -0.90 -26.62
CA GLY A 3 -7.44 0.33 -26.76
C GLY A 3 -7.97 1.50 -25.94
N HIS A 4 -9.29 1.73 -25.96
CA HIS A 4 -9.89 2.92 -25.31
C HIS A 4 -10.03 2.79 -23.79
N SER A 5 -10.09 1.56 -23.25
CA SER A 5 -10.30 1.29 -21.81
C SER A 5 -9.07 0.72 -21.09
N LYS A 6 -7.93 0.56 -21.79
CA LYS A 6 -6.68 0.06 -21.20
C LYS A 6 -6.28 0.84 -19.95
N TRP A 7 -6.33 2.17 -20.04
CA TRP A 7 -5.94 3.04 -18.93
C TRP A 7 -6.90 2.92 -17.73
N ALA A 8 -8.21 2.96 -17.97
CA ALA A 8 -9.22 2.80 -16.92
C ALA A 8 -9.03 1.47 -16.17
N ASN A 9 -8.81 0.37 -16.89
CA ASN A 9 -8.56 -0.94 -16.29
C ASN A 9 -7.27 -0.97 -15.46
N ILE A 10 -6.19 -0.32 -15.94
CA ILE A 10 -4.93 -0.19 -15.20
C ILE A 10 -5.16 0.64 -13.93
N GLN A 11 -5.87 1.76 -14.02
CA GLN A 11 -6.16 2.65 -12.90
C GLN A 11 -6.94 1.93 -11.81
N HIS A 12 -8.02 1.22 -12.15
CA HIS A 12 -8.82 0.49 -11.16
C HIS A 12 -8.03 -0.65 -10.50
N ARG A 13 -7.24 -1.40 -11.27
CA ARG A 13 -6.39 -2.47 -10.74
C ARG A 13 -5.34 -1.89 -9.79
N LYS A 14 -4.65 -0.84 -10.22
CA LYS A 14 -3.61 -0.17 -9.42
C LYS A 14 -4.22 0.43 -8.14
N GLY A 15 -5.34 1.12 -8.23
CA GLY A 15 -6.01 1.72 -7.07
C GLY A 15 -6.37 0.69 -5.99
N ARG A 16 -6.90 -0.48 -6.38
CA ARG A 16 -7.16 -1.57 -5.42
C ARG A 16 -5.90 -2.11 -4.77
N GLN A 17 -4.82 -2.28 -5.55
CA GLN A 17 -3.54 -2.76 -5.04
C GLN A 17 -2.90 -1.75 -4.08
N ASP A 18 -2.91 -0.47 -4.44
CA ASP A 18 -2.35 0.60 -3.62
C ASP A 18 -3.13 0.77 -2.31
N ALA A 19 -4.46 0.63 -2.33
CA ALA A 19 -5.28 0.65 -1.12
C ALA A 19 -5.03 -0.52 -0.16
N ALA A 20 -4.74 -1.71 -0.68
CA ALA A 20 -4.36 -2.86 0.14
C ALA A 20 -2.94 -2.67 0.72
N ARG A 21 -2.02 -2.18 -0.11
CA ARG A 21 -0.62 -1.94 0.25
C ARG A 21 -0.48 -0.82 1.30
N SER A 22 -1.24 0.26 1.18
CA SER A 22 -1.19 1.38 2.15
C SER A 22 -1.59 0.94 3.56
N LYS A 23 -2.65 0.12 3.68
CA LYS A 23 -3.08 -0.45 4.97
C LYS A 23 -1.99 -1.30 5.61
N LEU A 24 -1.27 -2.11 4.83
CA LEU A 24 -0.17 -2.92 5.33
C LEU A 24 1.01 -2.04 5.78
N PHE A 25 1.41 -1.06 4.97
CA PHE A 25 2.50 -0.16 5.33
C PHE A 25 2.23 0.64 6.59
N SER A 26 1.00 1.12 6.80
CA SER A 26 0.66 1.82 8.04
C SER A 26 0.81 0.93 9.28
N LYS A 27 0.46 -0.37 9.18
CA LYS A 27 0.69 -1.32 10.27
C LYS A 27 2.17 -1.54 10.51
N LEU A 28 2.94 -1.85 9.45
CA LEU A 28 4.38 -2.09 9.57
C LEU A 28 5.12 -0.86 10.11
N ALA A 29 4.79 0.35 9.68
CA ALA A 29 5.40 1.58 10.18
C ALA A 29 5.14 1.79 11.68
N LYS A 30 3.92 1.47 12.15
CA LYS A 30 3.59 1.52 13.58
C LYS A 30 4.41 0.50 14.37
N GLU A 31 4.46 -0.75 13.91
CA GLU A 31 5.23 -1.81 14.58
C GLU A 31 6.73 -1.47 14.63
N LEU A 32 7.30 -0.98 13.53
CA LEU A 32 8.69 -0.52 13.49
C LEU A 32 8.95 0.59 14.51
N THR A 33 8.05 1.56 14.62
CA THR A 33 8.18 2.66 15.59
C THR A 33 8.12 2.15 17.03
N VAL A 34 7.23 1.20 17.32
CA VAL A 34 7.09 0.61 18.65
C VAL A 34 8.32 -0.24 18.98
N ALA A 35 8.79 -1.08 18.06
CA ALA A 35 10.00 -1.88 18.23
C ALA A 35 11.23 -1.02 18.48
N ALA A 36 11.40 0.08 17.73
CA ALA A 36 12.49 1.03 17.93
C ALA A 36 12.44 1.65 19.35
N LYS A 37 11.26 2.07 19.81
CA LYS A 37 11.07 2.62 21.17
C LYS A 37 11.32 1.63 22.29
N MET A 38 11.06 0.33 22.07
CA MET A 38 11.29 -0.72 23.06
C MET A 38 12.72 -1.27 23.03
N GLY A 39 13.46 -1.02 21.95
CA GLY A 39 14.82 -1.53 21.74
C GLY A 39 15.94 -0.57 22.14
N ASP A 40 15.63 0.70 22.40
CA ASP A 40 16.57 1.64 23.01
C ASP A 40 16.69 1.36 24.53
N PRO A 41 17.91 1.30 25.10
CA PRO A 41 18.11 1.26 26.56
C PRO A 41 17.57 2.50 27.28
#